data_AF-A0A7C1TYG4-F1
#
_entry.id   AF-A0A7C1TYG4-F1
#
_cell.length_a   1.000
_cell.length_b   1.000
_cell.length_c   1.000
_cell.angle_alpha   90.00
_cell.angle_beta   90.00
_cell.angle_gamma   90.00
#
_symmetry.space_group_name_H-M   'P 1'
#
loop_
_entity.id
_entity.type
_entity.pdbx_description
1 polymer ?
#
loop_
_entity_poly.entity_id
_entity_poly.type
_entity_poly.pdbx_seq_one_letter_code
_entity_poly.pdbx_strand_id
1 'polypeptide(L)' 'MTEEKNETLNIVQQVLRFTLIALAAGSRADLALIGSLLEEAAANPELMPEARQMLADLAAGATTPGAGNVTRQ' A
#
# COMPACT_ATOMS: atom_id res chain seq x y z
N MET A 1 -19.16 -15.15 7.19
CA MET A 1 -19.11 -14.57 5.82
C MET A 1 -18.36 -13.24 5.78
N THR A 2 -18.56 -12.33 6.75
CA THR A 2 -17.85 -11.04 6.81
C THR A 2 -16.39 -11.17 7.28
N GLU A 3 -16.09 -12.10 8.19
CA GLU A 3 -14.72 -12.33 8.69
C GLU A 3 -13.77 -12.86 7.59
N GLU A 4 -14.20 -13.87 6.84
CA GLU A 4 -13.42 -14.46 5.75
C GLU A 4 -13.10 -13.45 4.63
N LYS A 5 -14.06 -12.55 4.35
CA LYS A 5 -13.86 -11.42 3.43
C LYS A 5 -12.84 -10.41 3.97
N ASN A 6 -12.91 -10.06 5.26
CA ASN A 6 -11.94 -9.15 5.88
C ASN A 6 -10.53 -9.76 5.94
N GLU A 7 -10.43 -11.06 6.21
CA GLU A 7 -9.16 -11.78 6.23
C GLU A 7 -8.52 -11.81 4.82
N THR A 8 -9.33 -12.04 3.79
CA THR A 8 -8.87 -11.97 2.39
C THR A 8 -8.37 -10.57 2.03
N LEU A 9 -9.11 -9.51 2.40
CA LEU A 9 -8.69 -8.13 2.13
C LEU A 9 -7.39 -7.77 2.86
N ASN A 10 -7.22 -8.23 4.10
CA ASN A 10 -5.99 -8.02 4.87
C ASN A 10 -4.78 -8.71 4.20
N ILE A 11 -4.94 -9.96 3.74
CA ILE A 11 -3.89 -10.67 3.00
C ILE A 11 -3.53 -9.92 1.72
N VAL A 12 -4.52 -9.45 0.97
CA VAL A 12 -4.32 -8.68 -0.26
C VAL A 12 -3.58 -7.36 0.02
N GLN A 13 -3.94 -6.63 1.08
CA GLN A 13 -3.22 -5.42 1.50
C GLN A 13 -1.74 -5.71 1.82
N GLN A 14 -1.48 -6.78 2.58
CA GLN A 14 -0.11 -7.14 2.96
C GLN A 14 0.73 -7.50 1.73
N VAL A 15 0.18 -8.30 0.80
CA VAL A 15 0.86 -8.65 -0.46
C VAL A 15 1.14 -7.40 -1.30
N LEU A 16 0.15 -6.52 -1.48
CA LEU A 16 0.32 -5.27 -2.24
C LEU A 16 1.41 -4.38 -1.62
N ARG A 17 1.46 -4.29 -0.29
CA ARG A 17 2.51 -3.55 0.42
C ARG A 17 3.90 -4.11 0.16
N PHE A 18 4.08 -5.43 0.25
CA PHE A 18 5.36 -6.07 -0.05
C PHE A 18 5.77 -5.90 -1.52
N THR A 19 4.82 -6.03 -2.46
CA THR A 19 5.09 -5.83 -3.89
C THR A 19 5.52 -4.39 -4.17
N LEU A 20 4.88 -3.40 -3.56
CA LEU A 20 5.24 -1.99 -3.70
C LEU A 20 6.63 -1.67 -3.18
N ILE A 21 6.99 -2.18 -2.00
CA ILE A 21 8.33 -2.01 -1.43
C ILE A 21 9.38 -2.68 -2.33
N ALA A 22 9.12 -3.91 -2.78
CA ALA A 22 10.04 -4.63 -3.66
C ALA A 22 10.20 -3.94 -5.02
N LEU A 23 9.11 -3.41 -5.60
CA LEU A 23 9.14 -2.66 -6.84
C LEU A 23 9.91 -1.35 -6.68
N ALA A 24 9.68 -0.59 -5.61
CA ALA A 24 10.43 0.63 -5.33
C ALA A 24 11.93 0.36 -5.13
N ALA A 25 12.27 -0.69 -4.39
CA ALA A 25 13.66 -1.11 -4.20
C ALA A 25 14.35 -1.54 -5.50
N GLY A 26 13.64 -2.25 -6.39
CA GLY A 26 14.18 -2.73 -7.66
C GLY A 26 14.24 -1.66 -8.77
N SER A 27 13.27 -0.75 -8.79
CA SER A 27 13.14 0.29 -9.83
C SER A 27 13.75 1.64 -9.45
N ARG A 28 14.20 1.80 -8.19
CA ARG A 28 14.53 3.12 -7.58
C ARG A 28 13.37 4.12 -7.68
N ALA A 29 12.12 3.63 -7.74
CA ALA A 29 10.97 4.50 -7.75
C ALA A 29 10.88 5.27 -6.43
N ASP A 30 10.50 6.54 -6.55
CA ASP A 30 10.30 7.42 -5.41
C ASP A 30 9.04 6.97 -4.64
N LEU A 31 9.24 6.46 -3.43
CA LEU A 31 8.16 6.04 -2.55
C LEU A 31 7.22 7.19 -2.18
N ALA A 32 7.71 8.44 -2.19
CA ALA A 32 6.87 9.61 -1.97
C ALA A 32 5.91 9.83 -3.14
N LEU A 33 6.41 9.75 -4.38
CA LEU A 33 5.57 9.85 -5.59
C LEU A 33 4.52 8.75 -5.63
N ILE A 34 4.93 7.52 -5.31
CA ILE A 34 4.03 6.37 -5.20
C ILE A 34 2.95 6.60 -4.12
N GLY A 35 3.34 7.12 -2.97
CA GLY A 35 2.41 7.50 -1.89
C GLY A 35 1.36 8.49 -2.36
N SER A 36 1.78 9.57 -3.05
CA SER A 36 0.85 10.56 -3.60
C SER A 36 -0.11 9.98 -4.63
N LEU A 37 0.35 9.10 -5.52
CA LEU A 37 -0.51 8.42 -6.51
C LEU A 37 -1.55 7.51 -5.84
N LEU A 38 -1.18 6.85 -4.74
CA LEU A 38 -2.09 6.01 -3.97
C LEU A 38 -3.14 6.84 -3.21
N GLU A 39 -2.76 7.99 -2.65
CA GLU A 39 -3.71 8.94 -2.04
C GLU A 39 -4.70 9.48 -3.08
N GLU A 40 -4.22 9.83 -4.28
CA GLU A 40 -5.07 10.30 -5.38
C GLU A 40 -6.03 9.19 -5.84
N ALA A 41 -5.56 7.95 -5.94
CA ALA A 41 -6.42 6.80 -6.23
C ALA A 41 -7.46 6.54 -5.12
N ALA A 42 -7.10 6.73 -3.85
CA ALA A 42 -8.02 6.58 -2.71
C ALA A 42 -9.14 7.64 -2.70
N ALA A 43 -8.91 8.81 -3.31
CA ALA A 43 -9.89 9.88 -3.43
C ALA A 43 -11.01 9.58 -4.45
N ASN A 44 -10.88 8.52 -5.27
CA ASN A 44 -11.90 8.16 -6.26
C ASN A 44 -13.21 7.72 -5.57
N PRO A 45 -14.33 8.46 -5.76
CA PRO A 45 -15.60 8.15 -5.11
C PRO A 45 -16.32 6.93 -5.72
N GLU A 46 -15.91 6.45 -6.89
CA GLU A 46 -16.47 5.25 -7.53
C GLU A 46 -15.93 3.94 -6.91
N LEU A 47 -14.87 4.03 -6.12
CA LEU A 47 -14.34 2.88 -5.38
C LEU A 47 -15.18 2.59 -4.15
N MET A 48 -15.27 1.30 -3.81
CA MET A 48 -15.84 0.87 -2.53
C MET A 48 -15.10 1.53 -1.35
N PRO A 49 -15.79 1.91 -0.26
CA PRO A 49 -15.17 2.54 0.90
C PRO A 49 -13.96 1.77 1.44
N GLU A 50 -14.04 0.44 1.46
CA GLU A 50 -12.97 -0.45 1.91
C GLU A 50 -11.75 -0.37 0.98
N ALA A 51 -11.95 -0.30 -0.34
CA ALA A 51 -10.86 -0.17 -1.30
C ALA A 51 -10.13 1.18 -1.17
N ARG A 52 -10.88 2.26 -0.94
CA ARG A 52 -10.30 3.58 -0.66
C ARG A 52 -9.49 3.57 0.62
N GLN A 53 -10.01 2.94 1.68
CA GLN A 53 -9.26 2.80 2.93
C GLN A 53 -7.98 1.99 2.72
N MET A 54 -8.04 0.89 1.95
CA MET A 54 -6.87 0.08 1.68
C MET A 54 -5.76 0.86 0.95
N LEU A 55 -6.13 1.69 -0.02
CA LEU A 55 -5.20 2.54 -0.75
C LEU A 55 -4.58 3.64 0.14
N ALA A 56 -5.39 4.23 1.03
CA ALA A 56 -4.89 5.21 2.00
C ALA A 56 -3.89 4.58 3.00
N ASP A 57 -4.20 3.39 3.52
CA ASP A 57 -3.29 2.65 4.41
C ASP A 57 -1.97 2.30 3.72
N LEU A 58 -2.05 1.94 2.43
CA LEU A 58 -0.90 1.62 1.60
C LEU A 58 -0.03 2.86 1.32
N ALA A 59 -0.65 4.00 1.06
CA ALA A 59 0.04 5.28 0.89
C ALA A 59 0.78 5.72 2.17
N ALA A 60 0.14 5.58 3.33
CA ALA A 60 0.77 5.85 4.64
C ALA A 60 1.97 4.91 4.88
N GLY A 61 1.85 3.64 4.48
CA GLY A 61 2.92 2.65 4.56
C GLY A 61 4.12 2.95 3.66
N ALA A 62 3.91 3.62 2.51
CA ALA A 62 4.95 4.02 1.57
C ALA A 62 5.70 5.29 2.03
N THR A 63 5.02 6.21 2.71
CA THR A 63 5.58 7.48 3.20
C THR A 63 6.24 7.39 4.58
N THR A 64 6.04 6.28 5.30
CA THR A 64 6.67 6.07 6.62
C THR A 64 8.19 5.88 6.46
N PRO A 65 9.03 6.74 7.05
CA PRO A 65 10.49 6.61 6.99
C PRO A 65 10.92 5.31 7.70
N GLY A 66 11.31 4.29 6.94
CA GLY A 66 11.75 3.01 7.49
C GLY A 66 11.55 1.79 6.59
N ALA A 67 10.64 1.86 5.60
CA ALA A 67 10.40 0.74 4.67
C ALA A 67 11.62 0.41 3.76
N GLY A 68 12.57 1.33 3.63
CA GLY A 68 13.81 1.16 2.87
C GLY A 68 15.03 0.68 3.67
N ASN A 69 14.93 0.52 5.00
CA ASN A 69 16.06 0.15 5.86
C ASN A 69 16.01 -1.33 6.30
N VAL A 70 15.64 -2.23 5.39
CA VAL A 70 16.03 -3.64 5.52
C VAL A 70 17.52 -3.74 5.16
N THR A 71 18.36 -3.19 6.02
CA THR A 71 19.79 -3.47 6.06
C THR A 71 19.92 -4.96 6.35
N ARG A 72 20.48 -5.71 5.39
CA ARG A 72 21.04 -7.05 5.65
C ARG A 72 21.92 -6.94 6.90
N GLN A 73 21.52 -7.61 7.98
CA GLN A 73 22.44 -8.10 9.00
C GLN A 73 22.57 -9.61 8.82
#